data_AF-A0A9P4MQN8-F1
#
_entry.id   AF-A0A9P4MQN8-F1
#
_cell.length_a   1.000
_cell.length_b   1.000
_cell.length_c   1.000
_cell.angle_alpha   90.00
_cell.angle_beta   90.00
_cell.angle_gamma   90.00
#
_symmetry.space_group_name_H-M   'P 1'
#
loop_
_entity.id
_entity.type
_entity.pdbx_description
1 polymer ?
#
loop_
_entity_poly.entity_id
_entity_poly.type
_entity_poly.pdbx_seq_one_letter_code
_entity_poly.pdbx_strand_id
1 'polypeptide(L)'
;MRPLRPYPNLRLTDPFTKPLLRLGACARCSVRYKSTSSSPKRGRPFGSYLWYPLCLTLGIGAGYQLRQLACPPPLPEPGTEEDHAALELLARDIDNLDIVKSLRAEGYHLHADTPLTEARTGKAGWRELENRHIVSDDASDQKEITRTLTQQSIAGMQGLGVHRAFWNPLTRELVAVVWCGGALTGWPGLTHGGAIATMFDEAFSRAVAGPDKSLAKLWLPSWKDFTKKPLTPESIPTVELSGTLETLQGKVCVRAKASFPASAVHVSGP
;
A
#
# COMPACT_ATOMS: atom_id res chain seq x y z
N MET A 1 -17.48 21.93 25.00
CA MET A 1 -18.30 22.63 23.99
C MET A 1 -17.86 24.08 23.90
N ARG A 2 -17.25 24.48 22.79
CA ARG A 2 -16.89 25.89 22.48
C ARG A 2 -17.50 26.24 21.11
N PRO A 3 -18.05 27.45 20.93
CA PRO A 3 -18.78 27.82 19.72
C PRO A 3 -17.84 28.23 18.58
N LEU A 4 -18.22 27.83 17.37
CA LEU A 4 -17.59 28.21 16.10
C LEU A 4 -17.87 29.69 15.79
N ARG A 5 -16.84 30.44 15.40
CA ARG A 5 -16.97 31.77 14.80
C ARG A 5 -17.22 31.66 13.29
N PRO A 6 -17.99 32.59 12.69
CA PRO A 6 -18.28 32.61 11.25
C PRO A 6 -17.14 33.28 10.47
N TYR A 7 -16.82 32.74 9.30
CA TYR A 7 -15.99 33.42 8.28
C TYR A 7 -16.88 34.25 7.34
N PRO A 8 -16.45 35.46 6.94
CA PRO A 8 -17.23 36.34 6.08
C PRO A 8 -16.95 36.11 4.58
N ASN A 9 -18.05 35.96 3.84
CA ASN A 9 -18.34 36.41 2.48
C ASN A 9 -17.15 36.88 1.60
N LEU A 10 -16.75 36.04 0.65
CA LEU A 10 -15.98 36.44 -0.52
C LEU A 10 -16.94 36.98 -1.59
N ARG A 11 -16.80 38.29 -1.86
CA ARG A 11 -17.52 39.04 -2.87
C ARG A 11 -17.12 38.57 -4.28
N LEU A 12 -18.12 38.12 -5.01
CA LEU A 12 -18.14 37.97 -6.46
C LEU A 12 -18.12 39.38 -7.08
N THR A 13 -17.12 39.71 -7.90
CA THR A 13 -17.15 40.93 -8.72
C THR A 13 -17.29 40.54 -10.17
N ASP A 14 -18.49 40.77 -10.71
CA ASP A 14 -18.80 40.78 -12.13
C ASP A 14 -18.05 41.90 -12.86
N PRO A 15 -17.63 41.67 -14.12
CA PRO A 15 -17.26 42.73 -15.04
C PRO A 15 -18.50 43.09 -15.87
N PHE A 16 -18.93 44.34 -15.88
CA PHE A 16 -19.56 45.04 -17.03
C PHE A 16 -20.24 46.32 -16.51
N THR A 17 -19.71 47.48 -16.86
CA THR A 17 -20.51 48.67 -17.20
C THR A 17 -19.61 49.79 -17.71
N LYS A 18 -19.81 50.18 -18.98
CA LYS A 18 -19.44 51.50 -19.49
C LYS A 18 -20.46 52.52 -18.95
N PRO A 19 -20.13 53.82 -18.92
CA PRO A 19 -20.81 54.67 -19.88
C PRO A 19 -19.96 55.81 -20.49
N LEU A 20 -20.59 56.41 -21.49
CA LEU A 20 -20.17 57.39 -22.48
C LEU A 20 -20.05 58.84 -21.97
N LEU A 21 -19.17 59.57 -22.66
CA LEU A 21 -19.24 60.99 -23.07
C LEU A 21 -19.17 62.11 -22.02
N ARG A 22 -18.18 63.00 -22.20
CA ARG A 22 -18.43 64.45 -22.24
C ARG A 22 -17.37 65.21 -23.05
N LEU A 23 -17.87 65.99 -24.02
CA LEU A 23 -17.19 67.06 -24.75
C LEU A 23 -16.67 68.15 -23.81
N GLY A 24 -15.58 68.81 -24.18
CA GLY A 24 -15.25 70.12 -23.62
C GLY A 24 -13.94 70.74 -24.10
N ALA A 25 -14.09 71.76 -24.94
CA ALA A 25 -13.21 72.93 -25.14
C ALA A 25 -12.00 72.86 -26.11
N CYS A 26 -12.16 73.64 -27.18
CA CYS A 26 -11.12 74.23 -28.00
C CYS A 26 -10.08 75.01 -27.17
N ALA A 27 -8.80 74.82 -27.50
CA ALA A 27 -7.78 75.85 -27.29
C ALA A 27 -6.72 75.79 -28.39
N ARG A 28 -6.89 76.70 -29.35
CA ARG A 28 -5.88 77.59 -29.93
C ARG A 28 -4.64 76.95 -30.59
N CYS A 29 -4.62 77.13 -31.90
CA CYS A 29 -3.52 76.90 -32.82
C CYS A 29 -2.21 77.56 -32.33
N SER A 30 -1.13 76.78 -32.21
CA SER A 30 0.23 77.30 -32.32
C SER A 30 1.01 76.40 -33.29
N VAL A 31 1.29 76.97 -34.45
CA VAL A 31 2.16 76.38 -35.46
C VAL A 31 3.58 76.43 -34.91
N ARG A 32 4.15 75.27 -34.59
CA ARG A 32 5.59 75.12 -34.32
C ARG A 32 6.14 74.03 -35.23
N TYR A 33 6.71 74.46 -36.34
CA TYR A 33 7.56 73.63 -37.18
C TYR A 33 8.70 73.05 -36.34
N LYS A 34 8.79 71.73 -36.26
CA LYS A 34 9.98 71.00 -35.80
C LYS A 34 10.23 69.82 -36.72
N SER A 35 11.18 70.04 -37.61
CA SER A 35 12.21 69.10 -38.09
C SER A 35 11.81 67.63 -38.20
N THR A 36 11.73 67.12 -39.43
CA THR A 36 11.79 65.70 -39.76
C THR A 36 13.15 65.12 -39.35
N SER A 37 13.28 64.75 -38.08
CA SER A 37 14.33 63.87 -37.60
C SER A 37 13.77 62.45 -37.65
N SER A 38 14.20 61.66 -38.63
CA SER A 38 13.93 60.23 -38.67
C SER A 38 14.33 59.59 -37.34
N SER A 39 13.34 59.14 -36.56
CA SER A 39 13.62 58.37 -35.35
C SER A 39 14.25 57.04 -35.76
N PRO A 40 15.38 56.63 -35.15
CA PRO A 40 15.88 55.29 -35.38
C PRO A 40 14.80 54.32 -34.88
N LYS A 41 14.39 53.39 -35.73
CA LYS A 41 13.54 52.26 -35.34
C LYS A 41 14.24 51.60 -34.14
N ARG A 42 13.73 51.81 -32.93
CA ARG A 42 14.22 51.16 -31.72
C ARG A 42 14.10 49.66 -31.96
N GLY A 43 15.23 48.99 -32.21
CA GLY A 43 15.30 47.55 -32.30
C GLY A 43 14.65 46.98 -31.05
N ARG A 44 13.63 46.15 -31.24
CA ARG A 44 13.00 45.41 -30.14
C ARG A 44 14.12 44.69 -29.37
N PRO A 45 14.21 44.81 -28.04
CA PRO A 45 15.32 44.21 -27.31
C PRO A 45 15.21 42.69 -27.42
N PHE A 46 16.15 42.08 -28.14
CA PHE A 46 16.34 40.63 -28.23
C PHE A 46 16.45 39.95 -26.83
N GLY A 47 16.71 40.72 -25.76
CA GLY A 47 16.73 40.25 -24.38
C GLY A 47 15.39 39.71 -23.84
N SER A 48 14.25 40.10 -24.41
CA SER A 48 12.95 39.56 -23.96
C SER A 48 12.70 38.13 -24.41
N TYR A 49 13.34 37.68 -25.50
CA TYR A 49 13.18 36.31 -26.00
C TYR A 49 14.01 35.29 -25.20
N LEU A 50 15.10 35.73 -24.55
CA LEU A 50 15.94 34.92 -23.67
C LEU A 50 15.28 34.59 -22.32
N TRP A 51 14.28 35.36 -21.90
CA TRP A 51 13.56 35.11 -20.65
C TRP A 51 12.66 33.86 -20.71
N TYR A 52 12.02 33.62 -21.85
CA TYR A 52 11.14 32.47 -22.05
C TYR A 52 11.82 31.09 -21.86
N PRO A 53 12.99 30.80 -22.46
CA PRO A 53 13.67 29.52 -22.23
C PRO A 53 14.16 29.36 -20.80
N LEU A 54 14.53 30.46 -20.11
CA LEU A 54 14.92 30.42 -18.70
C LEU A 54 13.75 30.01 -17.81
N CYS A 55 12.58 30.65 -17.97
CA CYS A 55 11.38 30.26 -17.23
C CYS A 55 10.91 28.83 -17.59
N LEU A 56 11.03 28.43 -18.86
CA LEU A 56 10.67 27.09 -19.31
C LEU A 56 11.57 26.01 -18.70
N THR A 57 12.89 26.21 -18.71
CA THR A 57 13.85 25.25 -18.13
C THR A 57 13.71 25.18 -16.61
N LEU A 58 13.49 26.30 -15.93
CA LEU A 58 13.14 26.32 -14.50
C LEU A 58 11.83 25.60 -14.22
N GLY A 59 10.79 25.81 -15.04
CA GLY A 59 9.51 25.12 -14.90
C GLY A 59 9.60 23.62 -15.13
N ILE A 60 10.34 23.18 -16.16
CA ILE A 60 10.60 21.76 -16.43
C ILE A 60 11.43 21.15 -15.29
N GLY A 61 12.49 21.83 -14.84
CA GLY A 61 13.33 21.37 -13.73
C GLY A 61 12.54 21.25 -12.43
N ALA A 62 11.80 22.29 -12.04
CA ALA A 62 10.96 22.26 -10.84
C ALA A 62 9.83 21.22 -10.95
N GLY A 63 9.20 21.08 -12.11
CA GLY A 63 8.19 20.07 -12.37
C GLY A 63 8.74 18.65 -12.30
N TYR A 64 9.96 18.43 -12.81
CA TYR A 64 10.63 17.13 -12.73
C TYR A 64 10.98 16.77 -11.28
N GLN A 65 11.52 17.72 -10.50
CA GLN A 65 11.80 17.50 -9.08
C GLN A 65 10.53 17.24 -8.26
N LEU A 66 9.45 17.99 -8.52
CA LEU A 66 8.15 17.73 -7.88
C LEU A 66 7.61 16.34 -8.25
N ARG A 67 7.79 15.90 -9.50
CA ARG A 67 7.37 14.57 -9.93
C ARG A 67 8.19 13.47 -9.26
N GLN A 68 9.49 13.66 -9.03
CA GLN A 68 10.30 12.68 -8.29
C GLN A 68 9.87 12.55 -6.82
N LEU A 69 9.40 13.64 -6.20
CA LEU A 69 8.86 13.61 -4.84
C LEU A 69 7.45 13.00 -4.78
N ALA A 70 6.62 13.23 -5.80
CA ALA A 70 5.24 12.74 -5.85
C ALA A 70 5.14 11.29 -6.37
N CYS A 71 6.04 10.91 -7.27
CA CYS A 71 6.14 9.61 -7.93
C CYS A 71 7.60 9.17 -7.90
N PRO A 72 8.05 8.47 -6.83
CA PRO A 72 9.35 7.83 -6.87
C PRO A 72 9.45 6.93 -8.12
N PRO A 73 10.68 6.68 -8.62
CA PRO A 73 10.88 5.85 -9.81
C PRO A 73 10.16 4.51 -9.64
N PRO A 74 9.54 3.99 -10.71
CA PRO A 74 8.83 2.72 -10.64
C PRO A 74 9.79 1.63 -10.16
N LEU A 75 9.32 0.80 -9.25
CA LEU A 75 10.03 -0.41 -8.79
C LEU A 75 10.29 -1.34 -10.00
N PRO A 76 11.25 -2.26 -9.93
CA PRO A 76 11.55 -3.17 -11.03
C PRO A 76 10.34 -4.02 -11.42
N GLU A 77 10.24 -4.41 -12.68
CA GLU A 77 9.15 -5.25 -13.17
C GLU A 77 9.25 -6.68 -12.60
N PRO A 78 8.13 -7.32 -12.20
CA PRO A 78 8.14 -8.65 -11.62
C PRO A 78 8.82 -9.68 -12.52
N GLY A 79 9.74 -10.48 -11.96
CA GLY A 79 10.45 -11.55 -12.69
C GLY A 79 11.67 -11.08 -13.49
N THR A 80 12.06 -9.81 -13.39
CA THR A 80 13.37 -9.35 -13.85
C THR A 80 14.48 -9.73 -12.85
N GLU A 81 15.73 -9.83 -13.30
CA GLU A 81 16.88 -10.08 -12.41
C GLU A 81 17.00 -9.01 -11.31
N GLU A 82 16.64 -7.76 -11.63
CA GLU A 82 16.60 -6.65 -10.68
C GLU A 82 15.54 -6.85 -9.59
N ASP A 83 14.38 -7.40 -9.95
CA ASP A 83 13.31 -7.76 -9.00
C ASP A 83 13.76 -8.88 -8.05
N HIS A 84 14.43 -9.90 -8.57
CA HIS A 84 14.98 -10.98 -7.74
C HIS A 84 16.04 -10.47 -6.75
N ALA A 85 16.97 -9.63 -7.22
CA ALA A 85 17.96 -9.00 -6.36
C ALA A 85 17.32 -8.11 -5.29
N ALA A 86 16.29 -7.33 -5.65
CA ALA A 86 15.55 -6.50 -4.72
C ALA A 86 14.80 -7.32 -3.66
N LEU A 87 14.16 -8.42 -4.07
CA LEU A 87 13.47 -9.34 -3.15
C LEU A 87 14.45 -10.05 -2.21
N GLU A 88 15.64 -10.40 -2.68
CA GLU A 88 16.67 -11.00 -1.83
C GLU A 88 17.18 -10.02 -0.76
N LEU A 89 17.46 -8.78 -1.15
CA LEU A 89 17.81 -7.71 -0.20
C LEU A 89 16.70 -7.50 0.82
N LEU A 90 15.46 -7.45 0.36
CA LEU A 90 14.30 -7.26 1.22
C LEU A 90 14.09 -8.45 2.17
N ALA A 91 14.36 -9.67 1.71
CA ALA A 91 14.33 -10.86 2.55
C ALA A 91 15.35 -10.74 3.68
N ARG A 92 16.59 -10.34 3.36
CA ARG A 92 17.65 -10.11 4.36
C ARG A 92 17.25 -9.02 5.35
N ASP A 93 16.64 -7.92 4.88
CA ASP A 93 16.19 -6.82 5.74
C ASP A 93 15.06 -7.25 6.68
N ILE A 94 14.07 -7.99 6.18
CA ILE A 94 13.01 -8.56 7.02
C ILE A 94 13.58 -9.54 8.04
N ASP A 95 14.50 -10.41 7.61
CA ASP A 95 15.15 -11.39 8.49
C ASP A 95 16.02 -10.71 9.55
N ASN A 96 16.46 -9.47 9.29
CA ASN A 96 17.19 -8.63 10.24
C ASN A 96 16.33 -7.91 11.27
N LEU A 97 15.00 -7.87 11.11
CA LEU A 97 14.11 -7.21 12.07
C LEU A 97 14.12 -7.92 13.42
N ASP A 98 14.15 -7.14 14.50
CA ASP A 98 14.20 -7.65 15.88
C ASP A 98 13.00 -8.55 16.20
N ILE A 99 11.81 -8.21 15.68
CA ILE A 99 10.58 -9.01 15.84
C ILE A 99 10.75 -10.39 15.19
N VAL A 100 11.32 -10.45 13.98
CA VAL A 100 11.53 -11.72 13.28
C VAL A 100 12.59 -12.55 14.02
N LYS A 101 13.66 -11.90 14.50
CA LYS A 101 14.70 -12.56 15.30
C LYS A 101 14.15 -13.09 16.62
N SER A 102 13.31 -12.33 17.33
CA SER A 102 12.70 -12.77 18.58
C SER A 102 11.74 -13.94 18.37
N LEU A 103 10.89 -13.86 17.34
CA LEU A 103 9.97 -14.95 16.99
C LEU A 103 10.73 -16.22 16.58
N ARG A 104 11.86 -16.09 15.88
CA ARG A 104 12.73 -17.24 15.54
C ARG A 104 13.50 -17.79 16.74
N ALA A 105 13.96 -16.93 17.64
CA ALA A 105 14.66 -17.34 18.86
C ALA A 105 13.73 -18.04 19.85
N GLU A 106 12.47 -17.61 19.92
CA GLU A 106 11.41 -18.30 20.64
C GLU A 106 10.87 -19.51 19.87
N GLY A 107 11.13 -19.59 18.56
CA GLY A 107 10.59 -20.60 17.67
C GLY A 107 11.31 -21.94 17.71
N TYR A 108 10.61 -23.00 17.32
CA TYR A 108 11.24 -24.29 17.07
C TYR A 108 12.08 -24.17 15.80
N HIS A 109 13.40 -24.34 15.91
CA HIS A 109 14.22 -24.53 14.72
C HIS A 109 13.75 -25.81 14.02
N LEU A 110 13.14 -25.68 12.83
CA LEU A 110 12.71 -26.79 11.95
C LEU A 110 13.84 -27.78 11.56
N HIS A 111 15.08 -27.50 11.98
CA HIS A 111 16.26 -28.34 11.79
C HIS A 111 16.71 -29.10 13.05
N ALA A 112 16.00 -29.00 14.17
CA ALA A 112 16.23 -29.87 15.32
C ALA A 112 15.21 -31.00 15.27
N ASP A 113 15.70 -32.22 15.06
CA ASP A 113 14.94 -33.49 15.00
C ASP A 113 14.28 -33.88 16.34
N THR A 114 13.81 -32.91 17.13
CA THR A 114 13.16 -33.17 18.41
C THR A 114 11.66 -33.36 18.20
N PRO A 115 11.11 -34.56 18.45
CA PRO A 115 9.69 -34.84 18.25
C PRO A 115 8.82 -33.99 19.18
N LEU A 116 7.63 -33.64 18.68
CA LEU A 116 6.57 -32.83 19.30
C LEU A 116 6.13 -33.27 20.71
N THR A 117 6.59 -34.42 21.20
CA THR A 117 6.14 -35.04 22.44
C THR A 117 6.86 -34.53 23.69
N GLU A 118 8.00 -33.83 23.56
CA GLU A 118 8.81 -33.40 24.70
C GLU A 118 8.62 -31.93 25.12
N ALA A 119 7.75 -31.17 24.44
CA ALA A 119 7.35 -29.81 24.87
C ALA A 119 6.42 -29.82 26.11
N ARG A 120 6.61 -30.77 27.02
CA ARG A 120 5.80 -30.99 28.23
C ARG A 120 6.10 -29.99 29.35
N THR A 121 6.86 -28.93 29.08
CA THR A 121 7.22 -27.93 30.10
C THR A 121 7.21 -26.50 29.55
N GLY A 122 6.01 -26.03 29.19
CA GLY A 122 5.60 -24.64 29.45
C GLY A 122 6.08 -23.52 28.51
N LYS A 123 6.83 -23.79 27.44
CA LYS A 123 7.15 -22.78 26.41
C LYS A 123 6.76 -23.29 25.02
N ALA A 124 5.63 -22.81 24.52
CA ALA A 124 5.26 -22.95 23.11
C ALA A 124 6.24 -22.16 22.26
N GLY A 125 6.96 -22.82 21.36
CA GLY A 125 7.72 -22.12 20.36
C GLY A 125 6.86 -21.66 19.18
N TRP A 126 7.17 -20.49 18.64
CA TRP A 126 6.62 -20.04 17.35
C TRP A 126 7.05 -20.98 16.22
N ARG A 127 6.13 -21.30 15.31
CA ARG A 127 6.43 -22.06 14.10
C ARG A 127 6.43 -21.10 12.91
N GLU A 128 7.56 -20.97 12.23
CA GLU A 128 7.62 -20.24 10.96
C GLU A 128 6.84 -21.02 9.89
N LEU A 129 5.85 -20.37 9.28
CA LEU A 129 5.10 -20.90 8.15
C LEU A 129 5.94 -20.65 6.91
N GLU A 130 6.66 -21.68 6.48
CA GLU A 130 7.56 -21.57 5.36
C GLU A 130 6.78 -21.53 4.03
N ASN A 131 6.54 -20.33 3.51
CA ASN A 131 6.03 -20.14 2.15
C ASN A 131 7.19 -20.30 1.13
N ARG A 132 7.80 -21.48 1.01
CA ARG A 132 8.85 -21.70 -0.01
C ARG A 132 8.25 -21.56 -1.43
N HIS A 133 8.92 -20.78 -2.27
CA HIS A 133 8.70 -20.81 -3.71
C HIS A 133 9.41 -22.05 -4.27
N ILE A 134 8.73 -23.20 -4.36
CA ILE A 134 9.17 -24.26 -5.27
C ILE A 134 8.31 -24.15 -6.52
N VAL A 135 8.94 -23.68 -7.60
CA VAL A 135 8.49 -23.99 -8.96
C VAL A 135 9.13 -25.35 -9.24
N SER A 136 8.36 -26.41 -9.05
CA SER A 136 8.71 -27.73 -9.53
C SER A 136 7.58 -28.15 -10.45
N ASP A 137 7.86 -28.14 -11.75
CA ASP A 137 7.04 -28.72 -12.81
C ASP A 137 7.08 -30.27 -12.82
N ASP A 138 7.56 -30.89 -11.74
CA ASP A 138 7.75 -32.32 -11.65
C ASP A 138 6.62 -33.00 -10.88
N ALA A 139 5.92 -33.87 -11.59
CA ALA A 139 4.68 -34.54 -11.19
C ALA A 139 4.84 -35.64 -10.11
N SER A 140 5.82 -35.59 -9.20
CA SER A 140 6.06 -36.73 -8.29
C SER A 140 6.46 -36.49 -6.82
N ASP A 141 6.62 -35.26 -6.31
CA ASP A 141 6.94 -35.07 -4.87
C ASP A 141 5.90 -34.20 -4.15
N GLN A 142 4.99 -34.88 -3.42
CA GLN A 142 3.99 -34.26 -2.56
C GLN A 142 4.62 -33.68 -1.29
N LYS A 143 5.22 -32.51 -1.41
CA LYS A 143 5.32 -31.57 -0.29
C LYS A 143 4.59 -30.30 -0.73
N GLU A 144 3.25 -30.32 -0.62
CA GLU A 144 2.38 -29.20 -0.98
C GLU A 144 2.75 -27.99 -0.11
N ILE A 145 3.64 -27.15 -0.63
CA ILE A 145 4.00 -25.89 0.01
C ILE A 145 2.85 -24.91 -0.21
N THR A 146 2.21 -24.54 0.89
CA THR A 146 1.04 -23.64 0.91
C THR A 146 1.45 -22.22 0.54
N ARG A 147 1.52 -21.90 -0.75
CA ARG A 147 1.49 -20.50 -1.18
C ARG A 147 0.14 -19.89 -0.81
N THR A 148 0.16 -18.66 -0.33
CA THR A 148 -1.05 -17.83 -0.29
C THR A 148 -1.49 -17.49 -1.71
N LEU A 149 -2.79 -17.49 -1.97
CA LEU A 149 -3.31 -17.13 -3.29
C LEU A 149 -2.95 -15.68 -3.65
N THR A 150 -2.88 -14.80 -2.64
CA THR A 150 -2.41 -13.42 -2.82
C THR A 150 -0.95 -13.34 -3.23
N GLN A 151 -0.07 -14.16 -2.64
CA GLN A 151 1.36 -14.18 -2.99
C GLN A 151 1.60 -14.74 -4.38
N GLN A 152 0.76 -15.67 -4.85
CA GLN A 152 0.83 -16.13 -6.24
C GLN A 152 0.35 -15.08 -7.22
N SER A 153 -0.78 -14.42 -6.92
CA SER A 153 -1.45 -13.54 -7.87
C SER A 153 -0.78 -12.17 -7.98
N ILE A 154 -0.07 -11.72 -6.94
CA ILE A 154 0.54 -10.39 -6.87
C ILE A 154 2.01 -10.49 -6.43
N ALA A 155 2.74 -11.51 -6.90
CA ALA A 155 4.16 -11.68 -6.58
C ALA A 155 5.03 -10.52 -7.12
N GLY A 156 6.17 -10.28 -6.48
CA GLY A 156 7.21 -9.35 -6.94
C GLY A 156 7.41 -8.17 -5.99
N MET A 157 8.49 -7.42 -6.20
CA MET A 157 8.85 -6.24 -5.40
C MET A 157 7.80 -5.12 -5.52
N GLN A 158 7.19 -4.99 -6.71
CA GLN A 158 6.07 -4.07 -6.96
C GLN A 158 4.79 -4.48 -6.23
N GLY A 159 4.56 -5.78 -6.03
CA GLY A 159 3.32 -6.33 -5.48
C GLY A 159 3.42 -6.66 -4.01
N LEU A 160 3.05 -7.90 -3.66
CA LEU A 160 3.34 -8.53 -2.39
C LEU A 160 4.72 -9.18 -2.48
N GLY A 161 5.70 -8.56 -1.82
CA GLY A 161 7.08 -9.05 -1.82
C GLY A 161 7.28 -10.20 -0.83
N VAL A 162 8.34 -10.10 -0.04
CA VAL A 162 8.64 -11.10 0.98
C VAL A 162 7.61 -11.00 2.11
N HIS A 163 7.07 -12.16 2.47
CA HIS A 163 6.13 -12.34 3.56
C HIS A 163 6.65 -13.46 4.48
N ARG A 164 6.69 -13.18 5.78
CA ARG A 164 7.04 -14.14 6.84
C ARG A 164 5.85 -14.26 7.78
N ALA A 165 5.37 -15.46 8.02
CA ALA A 165 4.28 -15.70 8.95
C ALA A 165 4.72 -16.67 10.04
N PHE A 166 4.36 -16.38 11.27
CA PHE A 166 4.70 -17.14 12.47
C PHE A 166 3.41 -17.55 13.16
N TRP A 167 3.27 -18.83 13.43
CA TRP A 167 2.10 -19.42 14.05
C TRP A 167 2.45 -20.01 15.41
N ASN A 168 1.67 -19.65 16.43
CA ASN A 168 1.77 -20.28 17.73
C ASN A 168 0.66 -21.33 17.89
N PRO A 169 1.00 -22.63 18.00
CA PRO A 169 -0.01 -23.69 18.11
C PRO A 169 -0.77 -23.69 19.43
N LEU A 170 -0.19 -23.16 20.52
CA LEU A 170 -0.84 -23.14 21.83
C LEU A 170 -1.76 -21.93 21.99
N THR A 171 -1.30 -20.73 21.64
CA THR A 171 -2.12 -19.50 21.76
C THR A 171 -3.05 -19.29 20.57
N ARG A 172 -2.84 -20.01 19.47
CA ARG A 172 -3.57 -19.83 18.19
C ARG A 172 -3.39 -18.42 17.62
N GLU A 173 -2.25 -17.81 17.89
CA GLU A 173 -1.88 -16.50 17.37
C GLU A 173 -1.08 -16.65 16.07
N LEU A 174 -1.39 -15.81 15.09
CA LEU A 174 -0.67 -15.68 13.83
C LEU A 174 -0.08 -14.28 13.76
N VAL A 175 1.24 -14.19 13.61
CA VAL A 175 1.96 -12.93 13.38
C VAL A 175 2.56 -12.97 11.99
N ALA A 176 2.19 -12.00 11.15
CA ALA A 176 2.66 -11.90 9.77
C ALA A 176 3.41 -10.59 9.56
N VAL A 177 4.64 -10.67 9.05
CA VAL A 177 5.46 -9.54 8.62
C VAL A 177 5.45 -9.53 7.10
N VAL A 178 4.80 -8.51 6.54
CA VAL A 178 4.49 -8.41 5.10
C VAL A 178 5.11 -7.15 4.53
N TRP A 179 5.74 -7.26 3.37
CA TRP A 179 6.07 -6.11 2.54
C TRP A 179 4.96 -5.78 1.54
N CYS A 180 4.53 -4.52 1.53
CA CYS A 180 3.56 -3.99 0.57
C CYS A 180 4.26 -3.09 -0.45
N GLY A 181 4.33 -3.54 -1.70
CA GLY A 181 4.93 -2.79 -2.80
C GLY A 181 4.03 -1.72 -3.41
N GLY A 182 4.60 -0.95 -4.35
CA GLY A 182 3.95 0.21 -4.98
C GLY A 182 2.70 -0.11 -5.80
N ALA A 183 2.60 -1.28 -6.43
CA ALA A 183 1.44 -1.69 -7.21
C ALA A 183 0.20 -1.94 -6.34
N LEU A 184 0.38 -2.15 -5.04
CA LEU A 184 -0.70 -2.26 -4.06
C LEU A 184 -1.16 -0.91 -3.52
N THR A 185 -0.60 0.22 -3.97
CA THR A 185 -0.97 1.56 -3.46
C THR A 185 -2.21 2.10 -4.16
N GLY A 186 -3.17 2.60 -3.37
CA GLY A 186 -4.35 3.29 -3.90
C GLY A 186 -4.20 4.81 -3.94
N TRP A 187 -3.47 5.35 -2.96
CA TRP A 187 -3.05 6.74 -2.88
C TRP A 187 -1.51 6.76 -2.83
N PRO A 188 -0.80 7.76 -3.37
CA PRO A 188 0.66 7.80 -3.33
C PRO A 188 1.21 7.56 -1.93
N GLY A 189 1.95 6.46 -1.76
CA GLY A 189 2.54 6.04 -0.49
C GLY A 189 1.59 5.35 0.50
N LEU A 190 0.33 5.05 0.12
CA LEU A 190 -0.63 4.35 0.97
C LEU A 190 -1.20 3.11 0.28
N THR A 191 -1.04 1.95 0.93
CA THR A 191 -1.62 0.68 0.49
C THR A 191 -3.13 0.78 0.33
N HIS A 192 -3.65 0.23 -0.76
CA HIS A 192 -5.07 0.17 -1.08
C HIS A 192 -5.82 -0.63 -0.01
N GLY A 193 -6.94 -0.08 0.49
CA GLY A 193 -7.73 -0.73 1.54
C GLY A 193 -8.23 -2.13 1.17
N GLY A 194 -8.56 -2.35 -0.11
CA GLY A 194 -8.92 -3.68 -0.62
C GLY A 194 -7.76 -4.68 -0.53
N ALA A 195 -6.53 -4.25 -0.79
CA ALA A 195 -5.36 -5.13 -0.67
C ALA A 195 -5.13 -5.53 0.79
N ILE A 196 -5.26 -4.58 1.72
CA ILE A 196 -5.18 -4.84 3.17
C ILE A 196 -6.29 -5.81 3.60
N ALA A 197 -7.51 -5.63 3.11
CA ALA A 197 -8.63 -6.52 3.43
C ALA A 197 -8.35 -7.95 2.97
N THR A 198 -7.79 -8.14 1.77
CA THR A 198 -7.41 -9.47 1.27
C THR A 198 -6.29 -10.11 2.10
N MET A 199 -5.30 -9.34 2.56
CA MET A 199 -4.26 -9.85 3.46
C MET A 199 -4.84 -10.32 4.79
N PHE A 200 -5.75 -9.54 5.40
CA PHE A 200 -6.43 -9.94 6.62
C PHE A 200 -7.28 -11.19 6.41
N ASP A 201 -8.01 -11.23 5.31
CA ASP A 201 -8.87 -12.35 4.98
C ASP A 201 -8.09 -13.66 4.88
N GLU A 202 -6.92 -13.60 4.26
CA GLU A 202 -6.02 -14.72 4.13
C GLU A 202 -5.32 -15.09 5.44
N ALA A 203 -4.86 -14.09 6.20
CA ALA A 203 -4.25 -14.31 7.53
C ALA A 203 -5.25 -14.96 8.50
N PHE A 204 -6.50 -14.49 8.53
CA PHE A 204 -7.54 -15.10 9.34
C PHE A 204 -7.88 -16.50 8.86
N SER A 205 -7.99 -16.71 7.54
CA SER A 205 -8.21 -18.05 6.98
C SER A 205 -7.10 -19.02 7.37
N ARG A 206 -5.83 -18.57 7.43
CA ARG A 206 -4.70 -19.36 7.94
C ARG A 206 -4.77 -19.64 9.42
N ALA A 207 -5.11 -18.62 10.23
CA ALA A 207 -5.24 -18.78 11.66
C ALA A 207 -6.33 -19.80 12.03
N VAL A 208 -7.44 -19.82 11.27
CA VAL A 208 -8.53 -20.80 11.43
C VAL A 208 -8.11 -22.19 10.98
N ALA A 209 -7.50 -22.29 9.79
CA ALA A 209 -7.15 -23.56 9.17
C ALA A 209 -5.96 -24.26 9.84
N GLY A 210 -5.05 -23.50 10.45
CA GLY A 210 -3.80 -24.00 11.00
C GLY A 210 -2.68 -24.15 9.95
N PRO A 211 -1.47 -24.54 10.38
CA PRO A 211 -0.25 -24.57 9.56
C PRO A 211 -0.29 -25.61 8.42
N ASP A 212 -1.06 -26.70 8.59
CA ASP A 212 -0.93 -27.91 7.77
C ASP A 212 -2.01 -28.02 6.67
N LYS A 213 -2.95 -27.06 6.58
CA LYS A 213 -4.04 -27.08 5.58
C LYS A 213 -3.80 -26.07 4.46
N SER A 214 -3.86 -26.54 3.21
CA SER A 214 -3.73 -25.67 2.04
C SER A 214 -4.95 -24.76 1.87
N LEU A 215 -4.71 -23.45 1.83
CA LEU A 215 -5.74 -22.42 1.67
C LEU A 215 -6.51 -22.52 0.34
N ALA A 216 -5.93 -23.16 -0.68
CA ALA A 216 -6.59 -23.37 -1.98
C ALA A 216 -7.88 -24.19 -1.85
N LYS A 217 -7.98 -25.10 -0.87
CA LYS A 217 -9.22 -25.83 -0.56
C LYS A 217 -10.21 -25.03 0.29
N LEU A 218 -9.78 -23.94 0.91
CA LEU A 218 -10.63 -23.00 1.66
C LEU A 218 -11.16 -21.85 0.80
N TRP A 219 -10.91 -21.85 -0.52
CA TRP A 219 -11.13 -20.70 -1.40
C TRP A 219 -12.57 -20.15 -1.42
N LEU A 220 -13.56 -20.90 -0.94
CA LEU A 220 -14.84 -20.34 -0.52
C LEU A 220 -15.29 -21.03 0.78
N PRO A 221 -15.04 -20.44 1.96
CA PRO A 221 -15.75 -20.91 3.14
C PRO A 221 -17.25 -20.67 2.88
N SER A 222 -18.12 -21.56 3.37
CA SER A 222 -19.56 -21.57 3.05
C SER A 222 -20.31 -20.25 3.31
N TRP A 223 -19.70 -19.30 4.02
CA TRP A 223 -20.19 -17.95 4.34
C TRP A 223 -19.81 -16.86 3.32
N LYS A 224 -18.81 -17.09 2.46
CA LYS A 224 -18.49 -16.25 1.29
C LYS A 224 -19.08 -16.78 -0.02
N ASP A 225 -19.89 -17.82 0.11
CA ASP A 225 -20.75 -18.30 -0.96
C ASP A 225 -21.77 -17.18 -1.25
N PHE A 226 -21.61 -16.46 -2.37
CA PHE A 226 -22.52 -15.39 -2.78
C PHE A 226 -23.93 -15.91 -3.16
N THR A 227 -24.13 -17.23 -3.07
CA THR A 227 -25.44 -17.84 -3.19
C THR A 227 -26.26 -17.51 -1.93
N LYS A 228 -27.43 -16.87 -2.11
CA LYS A 228 -28.37 -16.60 -1.01
C LYS A 228 -28.79 -17.93 -0.37
N LYS A 229 -28.17 -18.29 0.75
CA LYS A 229 -28.67 -19.38 1.59
C LYS A 229 -29.79 -18.85 2.47
N PRO A 230 -30.92 -19.56 2.61
CA PRO A 230 -31.99 -19.14 3.51
C PRO A 230 -31.43 -19.07 4.94
N LEU A 231 -31.63 -17.93 5.60
CA LEU A 231 -31.29 -17.75 7.02
C LEU A 231 -32.05 -18.81 7.82
N THR A 232 -31.35 -19.88 8.21
CA THR A 232 -31.85 -20.79 9.23
C THR A 232 -31.33 -20.27 10.56
N PRO A 233 -32.18 -19.92 11.53
CA PRO A 233 -31.79 -19.30 12.80
C PRO A 233 -31.24 -20.33 13.78
N GLU A 234 -30.39 -21.24 13.32
CA GLU A 234 -29.62 -22.10 14.21
C GLU A 234 -28.33 -21.38 14.55
N SER A 235 -28.06 -21.24 15.85
CA SER A 235 -26.85 -20.65 16.41
C SER A 235 -25.65 -21.51 16.07
N ILE A 236 -25.16 -21.42 14.83
CA ILE A 236 -23.91 -22.05 14.43
C ILE A 236 -22.84 -21.49 15.38
N PRO A 237 -22.12 -22.34 16.14
CA PRO A 237 -21.06 -21.86 17.00
C PRO A 237 -20.06 -21.10 16.13
N THR A 238 -19.90 -19.80 16.37
CA THR A 238 -18.97 -18.93 15.64
C THR A 238 -17.77 -18.60 16.50
N VAL A 239 -16.58 -18.68 15.92
CA VAL A 239 -15.33 -18.23 16.52
C VAL A 239 -15.01 -16.86 15.97
N GLU A 240 -14.83 -15.90 16.88
CA GLU A 240 -14.41 -14.55 16.53
C GLU A 240 -12.88 -14.46 16.54
N LEU A 241 -12.32 -13.96 15.45
CA LEU A 241 -10.91 -13.59 15.35
C LEU A 241 -10.80 -12.08 15.25
N SER A 242 -9.83 -11.54 15.98
CA SER A 242 -9.45 -10.13 15.89
C SER A 242 -7.99 -10.02 15.48
N GLY A 243 -7.70 -9.09 14.59
CA GLY A 243 -6.34 -8.80 14.14
C GLY A 243 -6.07 -7.30 14.09
N THR A 244 -4.81 -6.94 14.30
CA THR A 244 -4.30 -5.58 14.13
C THR A 244 -3.21 -5.59 13.06
N LEU A 245 -3.18 -4.54 12.24
CA LEU A 245 -2.07 -4.25 11.35
C LEU A 245 -1.31 -3.08 11.96
N GLU A 246 -0.03 -3.31 12.23
CA GLU A 246 0.83 -2.37 12.93
C GLU A 246 2.07 -2.06 12.10
N THR A 247 2.53 -0.82 12.20
CA THR A 247 3.85 -0.46 11.69
C THR A 247 4.94 -1.10 12.56
N LEU A 248 6.18 -1.17 12.04
CA LEU A 248 7.34 -1.62 12.82
C LEU A 248 7.60 -0.79 14.10
N GLN A 249 7.01 0.41 14.20
CA GLN A 249 7.07 1.27 15.38
C GLN A 249 5.97 0.95 16.41
N GLY A 250 5.16 -0.08 16.18
CA GLY A 250 4.02 -0.45 17.04
C GLY A 250 2.79 0.45 16.91
N LYS A 251 2.76 1.34 15.90
CA LYS A 251 1.57 2.16 15.64
C LYS A 251 0.52 1.32 14.89
N VAL A 252 -0.65 1.17 15.50
CA VAL A 252 -1.81 0.49 14.88
C VAL A 252 -2.37 1.32 13.74
N CYS A 253 -2.41 0.73 12.54
CA CYS A 253 -2.98 1.33 11.34
C CYS A 253 -4.42 0.86 11.10
N VAL A 254 -4.68 -0.45 11.25
CA VAL A 254 -5.97 -1.06 10.95
C VAL A 254 -6.30 -2.09 12.02
N ARG A 255 -7.58 -2.21 12.35
CA ARG A 255 -8.13 -3.30 13.17
C ARG A 255 -9.21 -4.00 12.38
N ALA A 256 -9.16 -5.32 12.35
CA ALA A 256 -10.14 -6.14 11.68
C ALA A 256 -10.70 -7.18 12.65
N LYS A 257 -11.98 -7.51 12.47
CA LYS A 257 -12.65 -8.62 13.15
C LYS A 257 -13.31 -9.49 12.10
N ALA A 258 -13.20 -10.79 12.27
CA ALA A 258 -13.82 -11.78 11.40
C ALA A 258 -14.48 -12.87 12.25
N SER A 259 -15.64 -13.35 11.80
CA SER A 259 -16.35 -14.46 12.43
C SER A 259 -16.32 -15.67 11.52
N PHE A 260 -15.93 -16.82 12.07
CA PHE A 260 -15.85 -18.07 11.34
C PHE A 260 -16.74 -19.12 11.98
N PRO A 261 -17.37 -20.03 11.22
CA PRO A 261 -18.06 -21.16 11.80
C PRO A 261 -17.05 -22.08 12.50
N ALA A 262 -17.39 -22.61 13.68
CA ALA A 262 -16.50 -23.47 14.46
C ALA A 262 -16.10 -24.75 13.73
N SER A 263 -16.89 -25.19 12.73
CA SER A 263 -16.55 -26.31 11.85
C SER A 263 -15.33 -26.05 10.97
N ALA A 264 -14.98 -24.79 10.70
CA ALA A 264 -13.80 -24.42 9.92
C ALA A 264 -12.51 -24.41 10.77
N VAL A 265 -12.65 -24.27 12.09
CA VAL A 265 -11.51 -24.19 13.01
C VAL A 265 -10.86 -25.55 13.12
N HIS A 266 -9.56 -25.61 12.87
CA HIS A 266 -8.79 -26.83 13.13
C HIS A 266 -8.73 -27.08 14.65
N VAL A 267 -9.65 -27.89 15.17
CA VAL A 267 -9.56 -28.42 16.54
C VAL A 267 -8.42 -29.44 16.54
N SER A 268 -7.29 -29.07 17.14
CA SER A 268 -6.29 -30.08 17.52
C SER A 268 -6.95 -30.88 18.63
N GLY A 269 -7.31 -32.14 18.37
CA GLY A 269 -7.77 -33.04 19.40
C GLY A 269 -6.76 -33.10 20.56
N PRO A 270 -7.23 -33.28 21.80
CA PRO A 270 -6.35 -33.43 22.96
C PRO A 270 -5.35 -34.58 22.80
#